data_AF-A0A5C7NKX5-F1
#
_entry.id   AF-A0A5C7NKX5-F1
#
_cell.length_a   1.000
_cell.length_b   1.000
_cell.length_c   1.000
_cell.angle_alpha   90.00
_cell.angle_beta   90.00
_cell.angle_gamma   90.00
#
_symmetry.space_group_name_H-M   'P 1'
#
loop_
_entity.id
_entity.type
_entity.pdbx_description
1 polymer ?
#
loop_
_entity_poly.entity_id
_entity_poly.type
_entity_poly.pdbx_seq_one_letter_code
_entity_poly.pdbx_strand_id
1 'polypeptide(L)'
;MLELLAGLAALTAFLVISYFRGRSKKESALDTALSSPAEVARLYLRHFPEMDAYWLHVQFRNGRKRVLAAPWELEDTLGQLEGRGLRLDEAERAMLAAAETPVVRTRQPAFNRGRPAAGAPMRAGA
;
A
#
# COMPACT_ATOMS: atom_id res chain seq x y z
N MET A 1 15.86 -30.41 26.51
CA MET A 1 15.95 -28.96 26.80
C MET A 1 16.92 -28.23 25.87
N LEU A 2 18.17 -28.70 25.71
CA LEU A 2 19.18 -28.03 24.87
C LEU A 2 18.78 -27.85 23.40
N GLU A 3 18.15 -28.86 22.78
CA GLU A 3 17.71 -28.75 21.37
C GLU A 3 16.57 -27.75 21.16
N LEU A 4 15.66 -27.63 22.14
CA LEU A 4 14.58 -26.62 22.13
C LEU A 4 15.14 -25.20 22.26
N LEU A 5 16.17 -25.01 23.11
CA LEU A 5 16.85 -23.73 23.27
C LEU A 5 17.66 -23.36 22.02
N ALA A 6 18.33 -24.33 21.39
CA ALA A 6 19.09 -24.10 20.16
C ALA A 6 18.17 -23.75 18.98
N GLY A 7 17.04 -24.45 18.82
CA GLY A 7 16.04 -24.14 17.79
C GLY A 7 15.41 -22.76 17.95
N LEU A 8 15.09 -22.36 19.19
CA LEU A 8 14.49 -21.06 19.47
C LEU A 8 15.49 -19.90 19.27
N ALA A 9 16.77 -20.11 19.61
CA ALA A 9 17.86 -19.17 19.33
C ALA A 9 18.10 -18.99 17.82
N ALA A 10 18.08 -20.08 17.04
CA ALA A 10 18.23 -20.02 15.59
C ALA A 10 17.06 -19.28 14.91
N LEU A 11 15.82 -19.53 15.36
CA LEU A 11 14.63 -18.84 14.84
C LEU A 11 14.66 -17.35 15.16
N THR A 12 14.99 -16.98 16.40
CA THR A 12 15.11 -15.57 16.80
C THR A 12 16.23 -14.86 16.06
N ALA A 13 17.40 -15.48 15.91
CA ALA A 13 18.48 -14.93 15.09
C ALA A 13 18.05 -14.74 13.63
N PHE A 14 17.35 -15.72 13.04
CA PHE A 14 16.86 -15.63 11.66
C PHE A 14 15.82 -14.52 11.47
N LEU A 15 14.91 -14.35 12.44
CA LEU A 15 13.93 -13.27 12.45
C LEU A 15 14.60 -11.91 12.59
N VAL A 16 15.56 -11.78 13.51
CA VAL A 16 16.34 -10.55 13.71
C VAL A 16 17.11 -10.19 12.43
N ILE A 17 17.82 -11.13 11.82
CA ILE A 17 18.56 -10.90 10.56
C ILE A 17 17.61 -10.53 9.42
N SER A 18 16.47 -11.20 9.30
CA SER A 18 15.47 -10.90 8.26
C SER A 18 14.83 -9.53 8.47
N TYR A 19 14.55 -9.16 9.71
CA TYR A 19 14.04 -7.84 10.09
C TYR A 19 15.06 -6.74 9.77
N PHE A 20 16.34 -6.91 10.17
CA PHE A 20 17.40 -5.96 9.88
C PHE A 20 17.68 -5.82 8.38
N ARG A 21 17.68 -6.93 7.61
CA ARG A 21 17.81 -6.86 6.14
C ARG A 21 16.62 -6.17 5.48
N GLY A 22 15.41 -6.36 6.02
CA GLY A 22 14.21 -5.65 5.59
C GLY A 22 14.32 -4.14 5.86
N ARG A 23 14.77 -3.78 7.07
CA ARG A 23 14.96 -2.39 7.52
C ARG A 23 16.04 -1.67 6.72
N SER A 24 17.22 -2.27 6.57
CA SER A 24 18.34 -1.71 5.80
C SER A 24 17.97 -1.46 4.33
N LYS A 25 17.15 -2.33 3.72
CA LYS A 25 16.64 -2.12 2.35
C LYS A 25 15.67 -0.96 2.23
N LYS A 26 14.90 -0.65 3.29
CA LYS A 26 14.01 0.52 3.35
C LYS A 26 14.83 1.80 3.54
N GLU A 27 15.73 1.81 4.52
CA GLU A 27 16.60 2.96 4.83
C GLU A 27 17.48 3.32 3.63
N SER A 28 18.06 2.34 2.95
CA SER A 28 18.83 2.57 1.71
C SER A 28 17.99 3.12 0.56
N ALA A 29 16.72 2.70 0.43
CA ALA A 29 15.84 3.20 -0.63
C ALA A 29 15.38 4.65 -0.35
N LEU A 30 15.12 4.99 0.90
CA LEU A 30 14.79 6.35 1.31
C LEU A 30 16.00 7.27 1.14
N ASP A 31 17.18 6.85 1.59
CA ASP A 31 18.42 7.59 1.42
C ASP A 31 18.74 7.85 -0.07
N THR A 32 18.55 6.83 -0.92
CA THR A 32 18.71 6.98 -2.37
C THR A 32 17.70 7.98 -2.95
N ALA A 33 16.43 7.92 -2.51
CA ALA A 33 15.41 8.85 -2.99
C ALA A 33 15.69 10.31 -2.55
N LEU A 34 16.24 10.51 -1.35
CA LEU A 34 16.57 11.83 -0.81
C LEU A 34 17.86 12.41 -1.42
N SER A 35 18.86 11.56 -1.66
CA SER A 35 20.17 11.96 -2.21
C SER A 35 20.16 12.09 -3.74
N SER A 36 19.40 11.23 -4.43
CA SER A 36 19.35 11.15 -5.89
C SER A 36 17.89 11.19 -6.40
N PRO A 37 17.17 12.31 -6.25
CA PRO A 37 15.76 12.41 -6.66
C PRO A 37 15.57 12.21 -8.17
N ALA A 38 16.58 12.49 -8.99
CA ALA A 38 16.55 12.26 -10.44
C ALA A 38 16.42 10.77 -10.82
N GLU A 39 16.79 9.85 -9.94
CA GLU A 39 16.64 8.41 -10.15
C GLU A 39 15.23 7.91 -9.84
N VAL A 40 14.40 8.71 -9.17
CA VAL A 40 13.02 8.37 -8.87
C VAL A 40 12.19 8.56 -10.14
N ALA A 41 11.46 7.51 -10.53
CA ALA A 41 10.51 7.56 -11.62
C ALA A 41 9.13 7.99 -11.12
N ARG A 42 8.68 7.43 -9.99
CA ARG A 42 7.43 7.81 -9.33
C ARG A 42 7.36 7.33 -7.88
N LEU A 43 6.58 8.03 -7.09
CA LEU A 43 6.11 7.59 -5.77
C LEU A 43 4.68 7.09 -5.90
N TYR A 44 4.33 6.01 -5.21
CA TYR A 44 2.98 5.46 -5.24
C TYR A 44 2.59 4.81 -3.92
N LEU A 45 1.29 4.80 -3.64
CA LEU A 45 0.72 4.16 -2.47
C LEU A 45 0.25 2.75 -2.82
N ARG A 46 0.48 1.81 -1.90
CA ARG A 46 -0.05 0.45 -2.01
C ARG A 46 -0.93 0.14 -0.80
N HIS A 47 -2.19 -0.19 -1.06
CA HIS A 47 -3.12 -0.62 -0.03
C HIS A 47 -2.67 -1.95 0.56
N PHE A 48 -2.68 -2.02 1.89
CA PHE A 48 -2.43 -3.21 2.66
C PHE A 48 -3.73 -3.60 3.38
N PRO A 49 -4.49 -4.57 2.85
CA PRO A 49 -5.88 -4.80 3.23
C PRO A 49 -6.04 -5.32 4.68
N GLU A 50 -5.03 -5.98 5.22
CA GLU A 50 -5.06 -6.52 6.58
C GLU A 50 -5.13 -5.43 7.65
N MET A 51 -4.58 -4.24 7.36
CA MET A 51 -4.57 -3.10 8.28
C MET A 51 -5.40 -1.92 7.78
N ASP A 52 -6.09 -2.09 6.65
CA ASP A 52 -6.78 -1.03 5.90
C ASP A 52 -5.96 0.26 5.77
N ALA A 53 -4.68 0.11 5.44
CA ALA A 53 -3.71 1.20 5.47
C ALA A 53 -2.85 1.24 4.20
N TYR A 54 -2.22 2.39 3.93
CA TYR A 54 -1.42 2.59 2.73
C TYR A 54 0.07 2.66 3.04
N TRP A 55 0.85 1.85 2.34
CA TRP A 55 2.30 1.86 2.42
C TRP A 55 2.87 2.74 1.29
N LEU A 56 3.90 3.51 1.60
CA LEU A 56 4.59 4.31 0.59
C LEU A 56 5.62 3.47 -0.15
N HIS A 57 5.56 3.51 -1.47
CA HIS A 57 6.51 2.85 -2.33
C HIS A 57 7.15 3.84 -3.29
N VAL A 58 8.36 3.51 -3.71
CA VAL A 58 9.08 4.18 -4.79
C VAL A 58 9.32 3.22 -5.93
N GLN A 59 9.20 3.74 -7.15
CA GLN A 59 9.73 3.12 -8.34
C GLN A 59 10.86 3.99 -8.87
N PHE A 60 12.05 3.40 -8.99
CA PHE A 60 13.21 4.05 -9.59
C PHE A 60 13.18 3.88 -11.12
N ARG A 61 13.90 4.75 -11.83
CA ARG A 61 14.07 4.72 -13.29
C ARG A 61 14.74 3.44 -13.79
N ASN A 62 15.53 2.78 -12.95
CA ASN A 62 16.08 1.45 -13.21
C ASN A 62 15.05 0.30 -13.10
N GLY A 63 13.77 0.62 -12.86
CA GLY A 63 12.68 -0.35 -12.74
C GLY A 63 12.53 -0.99 -11.35
N ARG A 64 13.47 -0.75 -10.43
CA ARG A 64 13.40 -1.31 -9.06
C ARG A 64 12.28 -0.64 -8.27
N LYS A 65 11.53 -1.45 -7.53
CA LYS A 65 10.48 -1.02 -6.63
C LYS A 65 10.85 -1.33 -5.19
N ARG A 66 10.70 -0.36 -4.29
CA ARG A 66 11.02 -0.50 -2.86
C ARG A 66 9.93 0.15 -2.01
N VAL A 67 9.77 -0.35 -0.79
CA VAL A 67 8.96 0.30 0.25
C VAL A 67 9.81 1.43 0.84
N LEU A 68 9.25 2.63 0.94
CA LEU A 68 9.89 3.76 1.61
C LEU A 68 9.41 3.92 3.05
N ALA A 69 8.10 3.89 3.28
CA ALA A 69 7.52 4.15 4.59
C ALA A 69 6.34 3.23 4.88
N ALA A 70 6.20 2.89 6.16
CA ALA A 70 4.97 2.31 6.67
C ALA A 70 3.87 3.38 6.83
N PRO A 71 2.60 3.00 7.03
CA PRO A 71 1.50 3.96 7.14
C PRO A 71 1.69 5.02 8.24
N TRP A 72 2.27 4.64 9.38
CA TRP A 72 2.54 5.54 10.51
C TRP A 72 3.78 6.43 10.32
N GLU A 73 4.58 6.19 9.29
CA GLU A 73 5.75 7.00 8.91
C GLU A 73 5.45 7.87 7.67
N LEU A 74 4.21 7.82 7.16
CA LEU A 74 3.86 8.30 5.84
C LEU A 74 3.99 9.82 5.72
N GLU A 75 3.40 10.58 6.65
CA GLU A 75 3.44 12.05 6.63
C GLU A 75 4.86 12.59 6.77
N ASP A 76 5.61 12.09 7.76
CA ASP A 76 7.00 12.49 7.99
C ASP A 76 7.89 12.21 6.76
N THR A 77 7.68 11.06 6.11
CA THR A 77 8.46 10.68 4.94
C THR A 77 8.06 11.50 3.71
N LEU A 78 6.76 11.75 3.52
CA LEU A 78 6.29 12.61 2.43
C LEU A 78 6.83 14.03 2.60
N GLY A 79 6.78 14.61 3.80
CA GLY A 79 7.36 15.93 4.05
C GLY A 79 8.85 16.03 3.69
N GLN A 80 9.64 15.00 4.01
CA GLN A 80 11.05 14.94 3.62
C GLN A 80 11.25 14.85 2.10
N LEU A 81 10.44 14.05 1.41
CA LEU A 81 10.50 13.87 -0.04
C LEU A 81 10.02 15.12 -0.78
N GLU A 82 8.98 15.79 -0.29
CA GLU A 82 8.46 17.04 -0.84
C GLU A 82 9.51 18.16 -0.76
N GLY A 83 10.26 18.22 0.34
CA GLY A 83 11.41 19.12 0.50
C GLY A 83 12.52 18.89 -0.55
N ARG A 84 12.52 17.73 -1.22
CA ARG A 84 13.43 17.39 -2.34
C ARG A 84 12.75 17.44 -3.71
N GLY A 85 11.53 17.96 -3.79
CA GLY A 85 10.76 18.09 -5.03
C GLY A 85 10.11 16.79 -5.50
N LEU A 86 10.14 15.73 -4.70
CA LEU A 86 9.46 14.47 -4.99
C LEU A 86 8.06 14.50 -4.38
N ARG A 87 7.04 14.36 -5.24
CA ARG A 87 5.63 14.40 -4.83
C ARG A 87 4.90 13.17 -5.29
N LEU A 88 3.84 12.83 -4.58
CA LEU A 88 2.85 11.88 -5.09
C LEU A 88 2.12 12.50 -6.30
N ASP A 89 1.88 11.65 -7.28
CA ASP A 89 0.99 11.95 -8.39
C ASP A 89 -0.42 12.29 -7.85
N GLU A 90 -1.18 13.05 -8.65
CA GLU A 90 -2.47 13.61 -8.21
C GLU A 90 -3.48 12.52 -7.84
N ALA A 91 -3.46 11.39 -8.56
CA ALA A 91 -4.36 10.27 -8.28
C ALA A 91 -4.06 9.64 -6.92
N GLU A 92 -2.79 9.46 -6.57
CA GLU A 92 -2.32 8.90 -5.32
C GLU A 92 -2.57 9.86 -4.15
N ARG A 93 -2.43 11.18 -4.37
CA ARG A 93 -2.82 12.20 -3.39
C ARG A 93 -4.32 12.17 -3.10
N ALA A 94 -5.16 12.04 -4.14
CA ALA A 94 -6.61 11.91 -3.98
C ALA A 94 -7.00 10.63 -3.22
N MET A 95 -6.29 9.52 -3.46
CA MET A 95 -6.49 8.27 -2.71
C MET A 95 -6.16 8.42 -1.24
N LEU A 96 -5.06 9.12 -0.90
CA LEU A 96 -4.69 9.39 0.49
C LEU A 96 -5.74 10.27 1.19
N ALA A 97 -6.14 11.36 0.55
CA ALA A 97 -7.17 12.27 1.08
C ALA A 97 -8.52 11.56 1.31
N ALA A 98 -8.90 10.65 0.40
CA ALA A 98 -10.12 9.86 0.53
C ALA A 98 -10.06 8.82 1.67
N ALA A 99 -8.85 8.40 2.07
CA ALA A 99 -8.65 7.50 3.21
C ALA A 99 -8.67 8.24 4.55
N GLU A 100 -8.19 9.49 4.58
CA GLU A 100 -8.21 10.36 5.76
C GLU A 100 -9.60 10.92 6.07
N THR A 101 -10.45 11.08 5.06
CA THR A 101 -11.84 11.44 5.32
C THR A 101 -12.53 10.24 5.96
N PRO A 102 -13.04 10.33 7.20
CA PRO A 102 -13.89 9.28 7.73
C PRO A 102 -15.11 9.23 6.82
N VAL A 103 -15.14 8.24 5.94
CA VAL A 103 -16.36 7.88 5.22
C VAL A 103 -17.31 7.45 6.33
N VAL A 104 -18.17 8.37 6.76
CA VAL A 104 -19.46 8.05 7.37
C VAL A 104 -20.11 7.14 6.34
N ARG A 105 -19.88 5.83 6.50
CA ARG A 105 -20.56 4.79 5.76
C ARG A 105 -22.00 4.85 6.23
N THR A 106 -22.77 5.80 5.69
CA THR A 106 -24.20 5.67 5.58
C THR A 106 -24.39 4.33 4.89
N ARG A 107 -24.77 3.32 5.69
CA ARG A 107 -25.22 2.01 5.22
C ARG A 107 -26.19 2.26 4.08
N GLN A 108 -25.72 2.12 2.85
CA GLN A 108 -26.57 2.12 1.68
C GLN A 108 -27.23 0.73 1.70
N PRO A 109 -28.55 0.62 1.93
CA PRO A 109 -29.19 -0.69 1.92
C PRO A 109 -29.03 -1.28 0.51
N ALA A 110 -28.66 -2.56 0.48
CA ALA A 110 -28.39 -3.32 -0.71
C ALA A 110 -29.48 -3.09 -1.77
N PHE A 111 -29.13 -2.39 -2.85
CA PHE A 111 -30.00 -2.22 -3.99
C PHE A 111 -30.06 -3.56 -4.72
N ASN A 112 -31.08 -4.34 -4.34
CA ASN A 112 -31.45 -5.62 -4.87
C ASN A 112 -31.64 -5.47 -6.39
N ARG A 113 -30.63 -5.79 -7.20
CA ARG A 113 -30.78 -5.91 -8.66
C ARG A 113 -31.59 -7.16 -8.95
N GLY A 114 -32.90 -7.00 -8.85
CA GLY A 114 -33.88 -7.88 -9.48
C GLY A 114 -33.55 -7.98 -10.97
N ARG A 115 -33.01 -9.15 -11.33
CA ARG A 115 -33.02 -9.76 -12.65
C ARG A 115 -34.19 -9.25 -13.51
N PRO A 116 -33.99 -8.68 -14.72
CA PRO A 116 -35.10 -8.46 -15.62
C PRO A 116 -35.59 -9.82 -16.09
N ALA A 117 -36.82 -10.16 -15.71
CA ALA A 117 -37.56 -11.27 -16.29
C ALA A 117 -37.83 -10.93 -17.77
N ALA A 118 -37.06 -11.56 -18.65
CA ALA A 118 -37.42 -11.66 -20.05
C ALA A 118 -38.69 -12.51 -20.17
N GLY A 119 -39.71 -11.98 -20.86
CA GLY A 119 -40.76 -12.80 -21.45
C GLY A 119 -42.19 -12.45 -21.01
N ALA A 120 -42.79 -11.50 -21.70
CA ALA A 120 -44.22 -11.50 -22.01
C ALA A 120 -44.45 -10.66 -23.29
N PRO A 121 -45.51 -10.85 -24.08
CA PRO A 121 -46.49 -11.94 -24.13
C PRO A 121 -46.58 -12.57 -25.54
N MET A 122 -47.03 -13.82 -25.67
CA MET A 122 -47.53 -14.33 -26.97
C MET A 122 -48.96 -14.81 -26.79
N ARG A 123 -49.89 -14.04 -27.35
CA ARG A 123 -51.30 -14.39 -27.53
C ARG A 123 -51.61 -14.26 -29.02
N ALA A 124 -51.96 -15.38 -29.66
CA ALA A 124 -53.13 -15.54 -30.53
C ALA A 124 -53.01 -16.79 -31.43
N GLY A 125 -54.09 -17.57 -31.50
CA GLY A 125 -54.48 -18.27 -32.74
C GLY A 125 -54.60 -19.79 -32.66
N ALA A 126 -55.78 -20.29 -32.28
CA ALA A 126 -56.67 -21.13 -33.11
C ALA A 126 -57.95 -21.45 -32.32
#